data_AF-A0A2A3IU57-F1
#
_entry.id   AF-A0A2A3IU57-F1
#
_cell.length_a   1.000
_cell.length_b   1.000
_cell.length_c   1.000
_cell.angle_alpha   90.00
_cell.angle_beta   90.00
_cell.angle_gamma   90.00
#
_symmetry.space_group_name_H-M   'P 1'
#
loop_
_entity.id
_entity.type
_entity.pdbx_description
1 polymer ?
#
loop_
_entity_poly.entity_id
_entity_poly.type
_entity_poly.pdbx_seq_one_letter_code
_entity_poly.pdbx_strand_id
1 'polypeptide(L)'
;MTDTLRTPPPPTAAAQHQRPFTLAPDRWEAERSRAVRGGHVCCDSNCAAGCEPVLIRERTGWGWIDWTVPADGSPPEQPHRIAVFTPIATRSQRISLRWLARRPAHRVRLGKVTVRLAMAVVTALTLAVAALAPMHGIPFSIVLPAAALAPLLVEHLPDRLGTRAGENARIVEDEAACRYLQRLTALHTGLVRAAVSSDRYEVRRAVEIGHHQLFDAADLLQRHDTRSASSELIARERLMLQLAVQTRQIVTPTQGDAAAARHDRFGGQPPLGPYPPGPRRRPQPSAEHTTPVPPTKEETNMPLDGSEQPTGEVYLLFAHEAYYPAAAQEINTSLVAAASLLHPRVRQPDGARIYDLLTRGRRPGEIVPLATLTHELDGGTRWPEVGDWEAVTEDLLQLIQDGECDALSLGLPDIARALVCFGPHSEVRVYDPAAGRHQAYGPAERIKVLVEVGGQLAWAEAGCALWPGDGLLVPANPGGAK
;
A
#
# COMPACT_ATOMS: atom_id res chain seq x y z
N MET A 1 23.62 38.34 -17.39
CA MET A 1 24.14 36.98 -17.12
C MET A 1 23.99 36.72 -15.63
N THR A 2 22.88 36.12 -15.23
CA THR A 2 22.64 35.66 -13.86
C THR A 2 21.97 34.31 -14.01
N ASP A 3 22.80 33.28 -13.90
CA ASP A 3 22.43 31.88 -14.01
C ASP A 3 21.87 31.44 -12.66
N THR A 4 20.55 31.27 -12.59
CA THR A 4 19.85 30.78 -11.41
C THR A 4 20.01 29.27 -11.34
N LEU A 5 20.94 28.82 -10.49
CA LEU A 5 21.09 27.44 -10.04
C LEU A 5 19.72 26.91 -9.55
N ARG A 6 19.05 26.13 -10.41
CA ARG A 6 17.88 25.33 -10.04
C ARG A 6 18.35 24.22 -9.10
N THR A 7 18.04 24.36 -7.81
CA THR A 7 18.09 23.25 -6.86
C THR A 7 17.05 22.21 -7.30
N PRO A 8 17.42 20.94 -7.52
CA PRO A 8 16.45 19.91 -7.87
C PRO A 8 15.47 19.68 -6.69
N PRO A 9 14.20 19.35 -6.97
CA PRO A 9 13.22 19.06 -5.94
C PRO A 9 13.66 17.86 -5.09
N PRO A 10 13.30 17.81 -3.80
CA PRO A 10 13.67 16.69 -2.94
C PRO A 10 13.04 15.39 -3.48
N PRO A 11 13.80 14.29 -3.57
CA PRO A 11 13.27 13.02 -4.03
C PRO A 11 12.16 12.55 -3.09
N THR A 12 11.02 12.14 -3.65
CA THR A 12 9.93 11.50 -2.93
C THR A 12 10.46 10.31 -2.12
N ALA A 13 9.86 10.02 -0.96
CA ALA A 13 10.34 8.96 -0.05
C ALA A 13 10.47 7.56 -0.71
N ALA A 14 9.75 7.33 -1.80
CA ALA A 14 9.87 6.13 -2.64
C ALA A 14 11.17 6.09 -3.46
N ALA A 15 11.66 7.23 -3.96
CA ALA A 15 12.92 7.32 -4.70
C ALA A 15 14.15 7.15 -3.78
N GLN A 16 14.04 7.47 -2.49
CA GLN A 16 15.15 7.34 -1.54
C GLN A 16 15.52 5.88 -1.22
N HIS A 17 14.58 4.93 -1.31
CA HIS A 17 14.83 3.51 -1.01
C HIS A 17 15.31 2.69 -2.22
N GLN A 18 15.63 3.35 -3.34
CA GLN A 18 16.22 2.70 -4.51
C GLN A 18 17.72 2.40 -4.35
N ARG A 19 18.36 2.87 -3.25
CA ARG A 19 19.79 2.73 -3.03
C ARG A 19 20.13 1.68 -1.96
N PRO A 20 21.22 0.90 -2.15
CA PRO A 20 21.74 0.02 -1.12
C PRO A 20 22.06 0.77 0.17
N PHE A 21 21.83 0.13 1.31
CA PHE A 21 22.22 0.66 2.62
C PHE A 21 21.69 2.07 2.89
N THR A 22 20.39 2.28 2.68
CA THR A 22 19.72 3.59 2.82
C THR A 22 19.97 4.26 4.18
N LEU A 23 20.19 3.47 5.23
CA LEU A 23 20.47 3.96 6.59
C LEU A 23 21.97 4.16 6.88
N ALA A 24 22.87 3.70 6.00
CA ALA A 24 24.32 3.73 6.21
C ALA A 24 25.09 3.73 4.86
N PRO A 25 25.05 4.84 4.09
CA PRO A 25 25.66 4.91 2.76
C PRO A 25 27.17 4.60 2.78
N ASP A 26 27.90 5.03 3.82
CA ASP A 26 29.34 4.76 3.97
C ASP A 26 29.66 3.26 4.01
N ARG A 27 28.71 2.45 4.49
CA ARG A 27 28.86 1.00 4.55
C ARG A 27 28.86 0.38 3.15
N TRP A 28 28.06 0.92 2.23
CA TRP A 28 28.09 0.49 0.82
C TRP A 28 29.48 0.73 0.25
N GLU A 29 30.04 1.91 0.42
CA GLU A 29 31.36 2.25 -0.12
C GLU A 29 32.47 1.35 0.44
N ALA A 30 32.43 1.04 1.74
CA ALA A 30 33.38 0.16 2.38
C ALA A 30 33.29 -1.29 1.86
N GLU A 31 32.09 -1.85 1.76
CA GLU A 31 31.87 -3.22 1.25
C GLU A 31 32.16 -3.30 -0.26
N ARG A 32 31.77 -2.29 -1.04
CA ARG A 32 32.13 -2.15 -2.47
C ARG A 32 33.65 -2.14 -2.65
N SER A 33 34.35 -1.29 -1.90
CA SER A 33 35.81 -1.20 -1.98
C SER A 33 36.50 -2.52 -1.61
N ARG A 34 35.94 -3.27 -0.65
CA ARG A 34 36.42 -4.61 -0.30
C ARG A 34 36.16 -5.62 -1.42
N ALA A 35 34.99 -5.57 -2.05
CA ALA A 35 34.63 -6.43 -3.18
C ALA A 35 35.56 -6.20 -4.39
N VAL A 36 35.81 -4.93 -4.73
CA VAL A 36 36.71 -4.53 -5.83
C VAL A 36 38.16 -4.95 -5.54
N ARG A 37 38.69 -4.67 -4.34
CA ARG A 37 40.06 -5.07 -3.96
C ARG A 37 40.27 -6.59 -3.94
N GLY A 38 39.22 -7.37 -3.71
CA GLY A 38 39.28 -8.83 -3.74
C GLY A 38 39.46 -9.42 -5.15
N GLY A 39 39.47 -8.60 -6.20
CA GLY A 39 39.62 -9.07 -7.59
C GLY A 39 38.44 -9.89 -8.10
N HIS A 40 37.31 -9.86 -7.40
CA HIS A 40 36.13 -10.68 -7.72
C HIS A 40 35.17 -10.00 -8.70
N VAL A 41 35.35 -8.71 -8.98
CA VAL A 41 34.44 -7.95 -9.85
C VAL A 41 34.83 -8.23 -11.30
N CYS A 42 33.96 -8.94 -12.03
CA CYS A 42 34.19 -9.25 -13.43
C CYS A 42 34.21 -7.95 -14.26
N CYS A 43 35.40 -7.63 -14.78
CA CYS A 43 35.62 -6.47 -15.62
C CYS A 43 35.20 -6.81 -17.07
N ASP A 44 34.29 -5.99 -17.60
CA ASP A 44 33.95 -5.86 -19.03
C ASP A 44 32.88 -6.77 -19.64
N SER A 45 32.22 -6.19 -20.65
CA SER A 45 31.16 -6.76 -21.50
C SER A 45 31.54 -8.03 -22.28
N ASN A 46 32.81 -8.47 -22.17
CA ASN A 46 33.35 -9.69 -22.75
C ASN A 46 33.70 -10.76 -21.71
N CYS A 47 33.33 -10.58 -20.43
CA CYS A 47 33.53 -11.63 -19.45
C CYS A 47 32.75 -12.88 -19.89
N ALA A 48 33.49 -13.99 -20.06
CA ALA A 48 32.93 -15.27 -20.48
C ALA A 48 31.67 -15.60 -19.67
N ALA A 49 30.70 -16.26 -20.32
CA ALA A 49 29.34 -16.57 -19.84
C ALA A 49 29.23 -17.44 -18.55
N GLY A 50 30.21 -17.39 -17.64
CA GLY A 50 30.23 -18.05 -16.34
C GLY A 50 30.84 -17.20 -15.21
N CYS A 51 31.01 -15.89 -15.40
CA CYS A 51 31.47 -14.98 -14.36
C CYS A 51 30.35 -14.71 -13.34
N GLU A 52 30.43 -15.31 -12.14
CA GLU A 52 29.42 -15.10 -11.09
C GLU A 52 29.46 -13.65 -10.56
N PRO A 53 28.31 -12.96 -10.46
CA PRO A 53 28.28 -11.59 -9.97
C PRO A 53 28.72 -11.50 -8.51
N VAL A 54 29.47 -10.46 -8.17
CA VAL A 54 29.79 -10.17 -6.76
C VAL A 54 28.55 -9.59 -6.09
N LEU A 55 28.07 -10.28 -5.06
CA LEU A 55 26.92 -9.85 -4.28
C LEU A 55 27.35 -9.26 -2.93
N ILE A 56 26.83 -8.08 -2.61
CA ILE A 56 26.91 -7.48 -1.27
C ILE A 56 25.55 -7.64 -0.59
N ARG A 57 25.57 -8.22 0.62
CA ARG A 57 24.35 -8.47 1.40
C ARG A 57 24.08 -7.35 2.39
N GLU A 58 22.94 -6.70 2.25
CA GLU A 58 22.34 -5.82 3.25
C GLU A 58 21.41 -6.62 4.17
N ARG A 59 21.60 -6.50 5.49
CA ARG A 59 20.76 -7.18 6.49
C ARG A 59 19.74 -6.22 7.07
N THR A 60 18.50 -6.69 7.19
CA THR A 60 17.39 -5.93 7.75
C THR A 60 16.75 -6.69 8.92
N GLY A 61 15.82 -6.05 9.65
CA GLY A 61 15.08 -6.71 10.73
C GLY A 61 14.12 -7.79 10.23
N TRP A 62 13.68 -7.68 8.98
CA TRP A 62 12.70 -8.56 8.34
C TRP A 62 13.32 -9.59 7.39
N GLY A 63 14.62 -9.47 7.07
CA GLY A 63 15.26 -10.29 6.04
C GLY A 63 16.65 -9.82 5.60
N TRP A 64 16.94 -9.97 4.32
CA TRP A 64 18.13 -9.42 3.67
C TRP A 64 17.90 -9.13 2.19
N ILE A 65 18.75 -8.27 1.64
CA ILE A 65 18.80 -7.88 0.22
C ILE A 65 20.22 -8.13 -0.28
N ASP A 66 20.37 -8.87 -1.37
CA ASP A 66 21.64 -9.02 -2.08
C ASP A 66 21.68 -8.06 -3.27
N TRP A 67 22.74 -7.26 -3.32
CA TRP A 67 22.98 -6.24 -4.32
C TRP A 67 24.14 -6.69 -5.22
N THR A 68 23.98 -6.58 -6.55
CA THR A 68 25.11 -6.75 -7.47
C THR A 68 26.09 -5.60 -7.30
N VAL A 69 27.39 -5.86 -7.47
CA VAL A 69 28.40 -4.80 -7.57
C VAL A 69 28.74 -4.61 -9.04
N PRO A 70 28.26 -3.54 -9.69
CA PRO A 70 28.64 -3.19 -11.05
C PRO A 70 30.16 -3.03 -11.20
N ALA A 71 30.69 -3.36 -12.38
CA ALA A 71 32.12 -3.25 -12.69
C ALA A 71 32.63 -1.81 -12.65
N ASP A 72 31.77 -0.85 -13.01
CA ASP A 72 32.05 0.59 -12.96
C ASP A 72 32.00 1.16 -11.53
N GLY A 73 31.63 0.34 -10.53
CA GLY A 73 31.51 0.76 -9.14
C GLY A 73 30.29 1.65 -8.86
N SER A 74 29.39 1.84 -9.83
CA SER A 74 28.12 2.54 -9.62
C SER A 74 27.25 1.81 -8.58
N PRO A 75 26.36 2.51 -7.86
CA PRO A 75 25.37 1.84 -7.01
C PRO A 75 24.38 1.09 -7.91
N PRO A 76 24.08 -0.20 -7.64
CA PRO A 76 23.06 -0.91 -8.37
C PRO A 76 21.70 -0.25 -8.15
N GLU A 77 20.92 -0.14 -9.23
CA GLU A 77 19.56 0.40 -9.17
C GLU A 77 18.57 -0.63 -8.60
N GLN A 78 18.89 -1.92 -8.76
CA GLN A 78 17.98 -3.00 -8.47
C GLN A 78 18.67 -4.12 -7.67
N PRO A 79 17.98 -4.73 -6.71
CA PRO A 79 18.50 -5.85 -5.97
C PRO A 79 18.51 -7.10 -6.84
N HIS A 80 19.56 -7.92 -6.67
CA HIS A 80 19.68 -9.21 -7.33
C HIS A 80 18.73 -10.24 -6.72
N ARG A 81 18.57 -10.17 -5.39
CA ARG A 81 17.81 -11.16 -4.64
C ARG A 81 17.32 -10.56 -3.34
N ILE A 82 16.08 -10.85 -2.98
CA ILE A 82 15.49 -10.45 -1.69
C ILE A 82 15.03 -11.70 -0.96
N ALA A 83 15.40 -11.80 0.32
CA ALA A 83 14.85 -12.80 1.22
C ALA A 83 14.06 -12.16 2.35
N VAL A 84 12.84 -12.64 2.55
CA VAL A 84 11.98 -12.23 3.66
C VAL A 84 11.85 -13.38 4.65
N PHE A 85 12.07 -13.11 5.93
CA PHE A 85 11.96 -14.10 6.99
C PHE A 85 10.53 -14.19 7.52
N THR A 86 10.17 -15.37 8.02
CA THR A 86 8.86 -15.57 8.67
C THR A 86 8.72 -14.65 9.90
N PRO A 87 7.62 -13.90 10.02
CA PRO A 87 7.39 -13.00 11.16
C PRO A 87 7.24 -13.75 12.48
N ILE A 88 6.79 -15.01 12.46
CA ILE A 88 6.54 -15.83 13.67
C ILE A 88 7.72 -16.76 14.00
N ALA A 89 8.95 -16.36 13.67
CA ALA A 89 10.11 -17.20 13.95
C ALA A 89 10.32 -17.41 15.45
N THR A 90 10.20 -18.67 15.90
CA THR A 90 10.63 -19.16 17.22
C THR A 90 12.11 -18.86 17.45
N ARG A 91 12.57 -18.89 18.71
CA ARG A 91 13.98 -18.61 19.04
C ARG A 91 14.96 -19.51 18.28
N SER A 92 14.65 -20.79 18.09
CA SER A 92 15.47 -21.74 17.34
C SER A 92 15.48 -21.43 15.84
N GLN A 93 14.32 -21.09 15.26
CA GLN A 93 14.24 -20.64 13.86
C GLN A 93 15.06 -19.37 13.62
N ARG A 94 15.06 -18.41 14.56
CA ARG A 94 15.90 -17.19 14.44
C ARG A 94 17.40 -17.52 14.36
N ILE A 95 17.87 -18.60 14.99
CA ILE A 95 19.28 -19.03 14.86
C ILE A 95 19.55 -19.52 13.44
N SER A 96 18.66 -20.35 12.88
CA SER A 96 18.75 -20.81 11.48
C SER A 96 18.70 -19.64 10.49
N LEU A 97 17.81 -18.67 10.71
CA LEU A 97 17.71 -17.46 9.88
C LEU A 97 18.95 -16.56 10.00
N ARG A 98 19.52 -16.43 11.21
CA ARG A 98 20.81 -15.74 11.40
C ARG A 98 21.94 -16.47 10.68
N TRP A 99 21.92 -17.81 10.67
CA TRP A 99 22.88 -18.60 9.93
C TRP A 99 22.77 -18.36 8.42
N LEU A 100 21.56 -18.31 7.86
CA LEU A 100 21.33 -17.91 6.47
C LEU A 100 21.82 -16.50 6.17
N ALA A 101 21.46 -15.52 7.00
CA ALA A 101 21.87 -14.13 6.80
C ALA A 101 23.41 -13.99 6.81
N ARG A 102 24.12 -14.94 7.45
CA ARG A 102 25.59 -15.01 7.50
C ARG A 102 26.22 -15.75 6.35
N ARG A 103 25.50 -16.63 5.65
CA ARG A 103 26.04 -17.36 4.49
C ARG A 103 25.47 -16.82 3.19
N PRO A 104 26.27 -16.14 2.35
CA PRO A 104 25.87 -15.89 0.96
C PRO A 104 25.69 -17.25 0.28
N ALA A 105 24.51 -17.52 -0.26
CA ALA A 105 24.08 -18.83 -0.76
C ALA A 105 24.98 -19.38 -1.89
N HIS A 106 25.85 -18.55 -2.47
CA HIS A 106 26.69 -18.90 -3.62
C HIS A 106 28.16 -19.21 -3.27
N ARG A 107 28.71 -18.71 -2.15
CA ARG A 107 30.16 -18.89 -1.89
C ARG A 107 30.57 -20.24 -1.35
N VAL A 108 29.62 -21.14 -1.15
CA VAL A 108 29.92 -22.45 -0.63
C VAL A 108 29.05 -23.52 -1.30
N ARG A 109 29.16 -23.61 -2.64
CA ARG A 109 29.48 -24.95 -3.16
C ARG A 109 30.80 -25.30 -2.50
N LEU A 110 30.77 -25.89 -1.30
CA LEU A 110 31.92 -26.66 -0.85
C LEU A 110 32.00 -27.75 -1.92
N GLY A 111 32.80 -27.54 -2.97
CA GLY A 111 33.11 -28.62 -3.91
C GLY A 111 33.52 -29.81 -3.05
N LYS A 112 33.14 -31.04 -3.42
CA LYS A 112 33.32 -32.25 -2.58
C LYS A 112 34.64 -32.29 -1.78
N VAL A 113 35.71 -31.74 -2.36
CA VAL A 113 37.04 -31.53 -1.76
C VAL A 113 37.04 -30.70 -0.47
N THR A 114 36.33 -29.58 -0.41
CA THR A 114 36.31 -28.67 0.75
C THR A 114 35.40 -29.18 1.87
N VAL A 115 34.32 -29.93 1.57
CA VAL A 115 33.56 -30.67 2.61
C VAL A 115 34.45 -31.71 3.26
N ARG A 116 35.21 -32.47 2.47
CA ARG A 116 36.16 -33.47 2.98
C ARG A 116 37.24 -32.86 3.85
N LEU A 117 37.77 -31.70 3.47
CA LEU A 117 38.78 -31.00 4.27
C LEU A 117 38.20 -30.46 5.59
N ALA A 118 37.02 -29.85 5.56
CA ALA A 118 36.33 -29.39 6.76
C ALA A 118 35.97 -30.56 7.70
N MET A 119 35.50 -31.68 7.15
CA MET A 119 35.26 -32.91 7.89
C MET A 119 36.54 -33.42 8.55
N ALA A 120 37.64 -33.53 7.79
CA ALA A 120 38.93 -33.98 8.32
C ALA A 120 39.44 -33.09 9.46
N VAL A 121 39.33 -31.76 9.32
CA VAL A 121 39.73 -30.80 10.36
C VAL A 121 38.84 -30.92 11.60
N VAL A 122 37.52 -31.04 11.44
CA VAL A 122 36.61 -31.20 12.58
C VAL A 122 36.82 -32.53 13.28
N THR A 123 37.03 -33.62 12.54
CA THR A 123 37.38 -34.93 13.11
C THR A 123 38.71 -34.88 13.86
N ALA A 124 39.72 -34.21 13.33
CA ALA A 124 41.00 -34.03 14.01
C ALA A 124 40.84 -33.22 15.31
N LEU A 125 40.07 -32.13 15.27
CA LEU A 125 39.77 -31.30 16.46
C LEU A 125 38.96 -32.06 17.50
N THR A 126 37.95 -32.84 17.10
CA THR A 126 37.15 -33.62 18.05
C THR A 126 37.95 -34.77 18.66
N LEU A 127 38.87 -35.40 17.92
CA LEU A 127 39.81 -36.37 18.48
C LEU A 127 40.78 -35.72 19.47
N ALA A 128 41.31 -34.53 19.17
CA ALA A 128 42.17 -33.80 20.09
C ALA A 128 41.44 -33.39 21.38
N VAL A 129 40.20 -32.88 21.27
CA VAL A 129 39.36 -32.56 22.43
C VAL A 129 39.03 -33.83 23.23
N ALA A 130 38.74 -34.94 22.57
CA ALA A 130 38.48 -36.23 23.23
C ALA A 130 39.70 -36.76 24.00
N ALA A 131 40.91 -36.54 23.48
CA ALA A 131 42.14 -36.93 24.16
C ALA A 131 42.47 -36.02 25.37
N LEU A 132 42.11 -34.73 25.32
CA LEU A 132 42.41 -33.75 26.37
C LEU A 132 41.34 -33.66 27.47
N ALA A 133 40.08 -34.04 27.18
CA ALA A 133 38.96 -33.96 28.12
C ALA A 133 39.16 -34.67 29.49
N PRO A 134 39.86 -35.82 29.58
CA PRO A 134 40.13 -36.47 30.86
C PRO A 134 41.04 -35.64 31.77
N MET A 135 41.96 -34.87 31.20
CA MET A 135 42.84 -33.98 31.96
C MET A 135 42.08 -32.82 32.62
N HIS A 136 40.85 -32.56 32.18
CA HIS A 136 39.96 -31.55 32.73
C HIS A 136 38.77 -32.14 33.51
N GLY A 137 38.81 -33.45 33.83
CA GLY A 137 37.77 -34.11 34.63
C GLY A 137 36.43 -34.31 33.91
N ILE A 138 36.38 -34.17 32.58
CA ILE A 138 35.17 -34.40 31.80
C ILE A 138 35.07 -35.90 31.49
N PRO A 139 33.98 -36.59 31.88
CA PRO A 139 33.86 -38.02 31.68
C PRO A 139 33.74 -38.37 30.19
N PHE A 140 34.46 -39.40 29.76
CA PHE A 140 34.44 -39.91 28.38
C PHE A 140 33.03 -40.23 27.86
N SER A 141 32.11 -40.60 28.74
CA SER A 141 30.70 -40.87 28.40
C SER A 141 29.98 -39.69 27.77
N ILE A 142 30.45 -38.46 27.98
CA ILE A 142 29.91 -37.24 27.35
C ILE A 142 30.68 -36.89 26.08
N VAL A 143 32.00 -37.09 26.10
CA VAL A 143 32.89 -36.61 25.04
C VAL A 143 32.86 -37.50 23.80
N LEU A 144 32.77 -38.82 23.97
CA LEU A 144 32.80 -39.78 22.87
C LEU A 144 31.54 -39.67 21.98
N PRO A 145 30.31 -39.57 22.53
CA PRO A 145 29.12 -39.30 21.71
C PRO A 145 29.18 -37.95 20.99
N ALA A 146 29.68 -36.91 21.65
CA ALA A 146 29.82 -35.58 21.03
C ALA A 146 30.84 -35.59 19.88
N ALA A 147 31.98 -36.27 20.07
CA ALA A 147 33.02 -36.42 19.04
C ALA A 147 32.54 -37.27 17.85
N ALA A 148 31.71 -38.29 18.10
CA ALA A 148 31.10 -39.11 17.06
C ALA A 148 29.99 -38.36 16.29
N LEU A 149 29.24 -37.49 16.96
CA LEU A 149 28.19 -36.67 16.33
C LEU A 149 28.75 -35.50 15.53
N ALA A 150 29.92 -34.95 15.90
CA ALA A 150 30.46 -33.74 15.28
C ALA A 150 30.66 -33.85 13.75
N PRO A 151 31.23 -34.93 13.18
CA PRO A 151 31.34 -35.10 11.73
C PRO A 151 29.97 -35.20 11.06
N LEU A 152 29.02 -35.96 11.63
CA LEU A 152 27.66 -36.08 11.10
C LEU A 152 26.92 -34.74 11.10
N LEU A 153 27.16 -33.92 12.13
CA LEU A 153 26.65 -32.56 12.17
C LEU A 153 27.32 -31.69 11.09
N VAL A 154 28.62 -31.77 10.86
CA VAL A 154 29.28 -30.96 9.80
C VAL A 154 28.76 -31.32 8.41
N GLU A 155 28.50 -32.60 8.14
CA GLU A 155 28.00 -33.07 6.85
C GLU A 155 26.52 -32.71 6.63
N HIS A 156 25.64 -32.98 7.62
CA HIS A 156 24.19 -32.86 7.41
C HIS A 156 23.57 -31.57 7.94
N LEU A 157 24.21 -30.88 8.89
CA LEU A 157 23.67 -29.65 9.46
C LEU A 157 23.51 -28.54 8.41
N PRO A 158 24.44 -28.31 7.46
CA PRO A 158 24.26 -27.26 6.45
C PRO A 158 23.02 -27.49 5.59
N ASP A 159 22.82 -28.72 5.10
CA ASP A 159 21.66 -29.05 4.28
C ASP A 159 20.36 -28.97 5.07
N ARG A 160 20.34 -29.52 6.30
CA ARG A 160 19.16 -29.41 7.19
C ARG A 160 18.85 -27.96 7.57
N LEU A 161 19.87 -27.14 7.81
CA LEU A 161 19.70 -25.71 8.05
C LEU A 161 19.22 -25.01 6.79
N GLY A 162 19.67 -25.41 5.59
CA GLY A 162 19.23 -24.93 4.29
C GLY A 162 17.77 -25.28 3.97
N THR A 163 17.34 -26.52 4.24
CA THR A 163 15.95 -26.93 4.09
C THR A 163 15.04 -26.18 5.08
N ARG A 164 15.39 -26.18 6.37
CA ARG A 164 14.63 -25.41 7.38
C ARG A 164 14.64 -23.92 7.11
N ALA A 165 15.73 -23.41 6.56
CA ALA A 165 15.82 -22.05 6.10
C ALA A 165 14.82 -21.73 5.00
N GLY A 166 14.74 -22.58 3.97
CA GLY A 166 13.75 -22.45 2.89
C GLY A 166 12.32 -22.53 3.39
N GLU A 167 12.05 -23.30 4.45
CA GLU A 167 10.73 -23.31 5.10
C GLU A 167 10.39 -21.96 5.76
N ASN A 168 11.39 -21.27 6.32
CA ASN A 168 11.20 -20.08 7.16
C ASN A 168 11.61 -18.76 6.47
N ALA A 169 12.10 -18.81 5.24
CA ALA A 169 12.44 -17.66 4.43
C ALA A 169 11.85 -17.83 3.04
N ARG A 170 11.35 -16.74 2.45
CA ARG A 170 10.93 -16.69 1.05
C ARG A 170 11.96 -15.89 0.29
N ILE A 171 12.50 -16.50 -0.75
CA ILE A 171 13.62 -15.90 -1.49
C ILE A 171 13.23 -15.76 -2.94
N VAL A 172 13.36 -14.53 -3.43
CA VAL A 172 12.93 -14.09 -4.76
C VAL A 172 14.17 -13.57 -5.49
N GLU A 173 14.35 -14.03 -6.73
CA GLU A 173 15.50 -13.72 -7.60
C GLU A 173 15.09 -13.06 -8.92
N ASP A 174 13.81 -13.20 -9.33
CA ASP A 174 13.30 -12.56 -10.54
C ASP A 174 13.35 -11.02 -10.42
N GLU A 175 13.76 -10.34 -11.50
CA GLU A 175 13.99 -8.89 -11.51
C GLU A 175 12.70 -8.11 -11.21
N ALA A 176 11.59 -8.47 -11.85
CA ALA A 176 10.31 -7.77 -11.66
C ALA A 176 9.78 -8.00 -10.24
N ALA A 177 9.91 -9.22 -9.74
CA ALA A 177 9.53 -9.59 -8.39
C ALA A 177 10.41 -8.90 -7.32
N CYS A 178 11.72 -8.79 -7.56
CA CYS A 178 12.66 -8.06 -6.71
C CYS A 178 12.33 -6.57 -6.67
N ARG A 179 12.05 -5.95 -7.81
CA ARG A 179 11.62 -4.54 -7.89
C ARG A 179 10.33 -4.28 -7.10
N TYR A 180 9.36 -5.18 -7.21
CA TYR A 180 8.13 -5.10 -6.44
C TYR A 180 8.38 -5.20 -4.93
N LEU A 181 9.12 -6.22 -4.48
CA LEU A 181 9.46 -6.38 -3.05
C LEU A 181 10.31 -5.23 -2.51
N GLN A 182 11.18 -4.63 -3.32
CA GLN A 182 11.93 -3.44 -2.93
C GLN A 182 10.99 -2.28 -2.57
N ARG A 183 9.91 -2.06 -3.33
CA ARG A 183 8.90 -1.04 -3.00
C ARG A 183 8.19 -1.34 -1.68
N LEU A 184 7.74 -2.58 -1.46
CA LEU A 184 7.06 -2.94 -0.22
C LEU A 184 7.99 -2.86 0.99
N THR A 185 9.24 -3.26 0.84
CA THR A 185 10.23 -3.20 1.93
C THR A 185 10.58 -1.76 2.30
N ALA A 186 10.53 -0.81 1.36
CA ALA A 186 10.64 0.61 1.64
C ALA A 186 9.49 1.11 2.55
N LEU A 187 8.25 0.71 2.25
CA LEU A 187 7.09 1.04 3.07
C LEU A 187 7.23 0.45 4.48
N HIS A 188 7.62 -0.82 4.58
CA HIS A 188 7.84 -1.47 5.87
C HIS A 188 8.98 -0.84 6.67
N THR A 189 10.05 -0.41 6.01
CA THR A 189 11.16 0.32 6.66
C THR A 189 10.66 1.64 7.25
N GLY A 190 9.72 2.32 6.58
CA GLY A 190 9.02 3.48 7.12
C GLY A 190 8.23 3.16 8.40
N LEU A 191 7.52 2.03 8.44
CA LEU A 191 6.81 1.55 9.64
C LEU A 191 7.78 1.28 10.80
N VAL A 192 8.88 0.57 10.53
CA VAL A 192 9.90 0.26 11.55
C VAL A 192 10.51 1.55 12.10
N ARG A 193 10.82 2.52 11.25
CA ARG A 193 11.36 3.82 11.68
C ARG A 193 10.38 4.57 12.59
N ALA A 194 9.09 4.57 12.22
CA ALA A 194 8.06 5.19 13.04
C ALA A 194 7.90 4.50 14.41
N ALA A 195 8.01 3.17 14.46
CA ALA A 195 7.99 2.39 15.70
C ALA A 195 9.19 2.65 16.60
N VAL A 196 10.36 2.98 16.04
CA VAL A 196 11.52 3.40 16.85
C VAL A 196 11.27 4.75 17.53
N SER A 197 10.49 5.63 16.89
CA SER A 197 10.14 6.96 17.44
C SER A 197 8.87 6.98 18.29
N SER A 198 8.14 5.88 18.42
CA SER A 198 6.83 5.84 19.09
C SER A 198 6.56 4.50 19.79
N ASP A 199 6.30 4.54 21.09
CA ASP A 199 5.94 3.36 21.89
C ASP A 199 4.46 2.93 21.77
N ARG A 200 3.69 3.61 20.92
CA ARG A 200 2.26 3.33 20.71
C ARG A 200 2.05 1.90 20.19
N TYR A 201 1.08 1.20 20.76
CA TYR A 201 0.82 -0.21 20.43
C TYR A 201 0.42 -0.38 18.96
N GLU A 202 -0.35 0.56 18.43
CA GLU A 202 -0.84 0.61 17.04
C GLU A 202 0.31 0.64 16.04
N VAL A 203 1.36 1.41 16.34
CA VAL A 203 2.55 1.52 15.49
C VAL A 203 3.34 0.22 15.50
N ARG A 204 3.51 -0.42 16.67
CA ARG A 204 4.14 -1.75 16.76
C ARG A 204 3.31 -2.80 16.01
N ARG A 205 1.99 -2.76 16.15
CA ARG A 205 1.08 -3.67 15.45
C ARG A 205 1.13 -3.47 13.93
N ALA A 206 1.26 -2.23 13.46
CA ALA A 206 1.43 -1.94 12.03
C ALA A 206 2.73 -2.54 11.48
N VAL A 207 3.83 -2.49 12.24
CA VAL A 207 5.08 -3.18 11.87
C VAL A 207 4.86 -4.70 11.76
N GLU A 208 4.21 -5.33 12.73
CA GLU A 208 3.92 -6.77 12.68
C GLU A 208 3.10 -7.14 11.44
N ILE A 209 1.99 -6.44 11.19
CA ILE A 209 1.13 -6.68 10.02
C ILE A 209 1.93 -6.45 8.74
N GLY A 210 2.74 -5.39 8.68
CA GLY A 210 3.55 -5.09 7.51
C GLY A 210 4.60 -6.17 7.21
N HIS A 211 5.19 -6.79 8.24
CA HIS A 211 6.10 -7.92 8.05
C HIS A 211 5.36 -9.15 7.53
N HIS A 212 4.15 -9.42 8.01
CA HIS A 212 3.30 -10.47 7.44
C HIS A 212 3.01 -10.23 5.95
N GLN A 213 2.64 -9.01 5.57
CA GLN A 213 2.40 -8.67 4.15
C GLN A 213 3.63 -8.88 3.28
N LEU A 214 4.82 -8.50 3.78
CA LEU A 214 6.08 -8.75 3.08
C LEU A 214 6.34 -10.25 2.86
N PHE A 215 6.13 -11.05 3.89
CA PHE A 215 6.38 -12.49 3.81
C PHE A 215 5.42 -13.17 2.83
N ASP A 216 4.15 -12.83 2.87
CA ASP A 216 3.13 -13.37 1.97
C ASP A 216 3.34 -12.93 0.52
N ALA A 217 3.75 -11.67 0.30
CA ALA A 217 4.11 -11.19 -1.03
C ALA A 217 5.31 -11.95 -1.61
N ALA A 218 6.34 -12.19 -0.79
CA ALA A 218 7.51 -12.98 -1.21
C ALA A 218 7.14 -14.45 -1.46
N ASP A 219 6.21 -15.02 -0.69
CA ASP A 219 5.67 -16.37 -0.90
C ASP A 219 4.93 -16.49 -2.23
N LEU A 220 4.09 -15.51 -2.57
CA LEU A 220 3.39 -15.46 -3.86
C LEU A 220 4.36 -15.36 -5.03
N LEU A 221 5.32 -14.42 -4.95
CA LEU A 221 6.32 -14.20 -6.00
C LEU A 221 7.29 -15.36 -6.17
N GLN A 222 7.44 -16.21 -5.15
CA GLN A 222 8.23 -17.42 -5.27
C GLN A 222 7.48 -18.54 -6.03
N ARG A 223 6.15 -18.53 -6.03
CA ARG A 223 5.31 -19.57 -6.69
C ARG A 223 4.71 -19.14 -8.02
N HIS A 224 4.55 -17.84 -8.23
CA HIS A 224 3.87 -17.26 -9.37
C HIS A 224 4.69 -16.10 -9.95
N ASP A 225 4.58 -15.90 -11.26
CA ASP A 225 5.11 -14.67 -11.87
C ASP A 225 4.31 -13.43 -11.40
N THR A 226 4.90 -12.26 -11.55
CA THR A 226 4.28 -11.00 -11.12
C THR A 226 2.96 -10.69 -11.81
N ARG A 227 2.74 -11.20 -13.02
CA ARG A 227 1.52 -10.93 -13.81
C ARG A 227 0.35 -11.76 -13.29
N SER A 228 0.59 -13.04 -13.05
CA SER A 228 -0.40 -14.02 -12.60
C SER A 228 -0.86 -13.77 -11.16
N ALA A 229 0.00 -13.20 -10.31
CA ALA A 229 -0.34 -12.83 -8.94
C ALA A 229 -0.67 -11.34 -8.76
N SER A 230 -0.90 -10.60 -9.87
CA SER A 230 -0.99 -9.14 -9.85
C SER A 230 -2.10 -8.61 -8.92
N SER A 231 -3.29 -9.20 -8.93
CA SER A 231 -4.41 -8.82 -8.04
C SER A 231 -4.05 -8.92 -6.56
N GLU A 232 -3.46 -10.05 -6.15
CA GLU A 232 -3.09 -10.35 -4.77
C GLU A 232 -1.90 -9.51 -4.31
N LEU A 233 -0.98 -9.20 -5.22
CA LEU A 233 0.13 -8.29 -4.96
C LEU A 233 -0.41 -6.87 -4.76
N ILE A 234 -1.22 -6.36 -5.70
CA ILE A 234 -1.85 -5.04 -5.57
C ILE A 234 -2.56 -4.92 -4.22
N ALA A 235 -3.40 -5.89 -3.83
CA ALA A 235 -4.08 -5.86 -2.53
C ALA A 235 -3.12 -5.74 -1.32
N ARG A 236 -1.95 -6.39 -1.38
CA ARG A 236 -0.92 -6.33 -0.31
C ARG A 236 -0.17 -5.01 -0.30
N GLU A 237 0.23 -4.51 -1.48
CA GLU A 237 0.80 -3.16 -1.62
C GLU A 237 -0.19 -2.14 -1.07
N ARG A 238 -1.49 -2.34 -1.33
CA ARG A 238 -2.54 -1.51 -0.79
C ARG A 238 -2.55 -1.53 0.74
N LEU A 239 -2.66 -2.69 1.37
CA LEU A 239 -2.63 -2.75 2.83
C LEU A 239 -1.33 -2.14 3.42
N MET A 240 -0.18 -2.31 2.77
CA MET A 240 1.10 -1.75 3.20
C MET A 240 1.13 -0.22 3.23
N LEU A 241 0.60 0.48 2.21
CA LEU A 241 0.58 1.96 2.31
C LEU A 241 -0.43 2.43 3.38
N GLN A 242 -1.42 1.61 3.74
CA GLN A 242 -2.52 1.99 4.63
C GLN A 242 -1.98 2.08 6.04
N LEU A 243 -1.24 1.03 6.40
CA LEU A 243 -0.44 0.98 7.60
C LEU A 243 0.56 2.14 7.65
N ALA A 244 1.23 2.46 6.52
CA ALA A 244 2.22 3.53 6.48
C ALA A 244 1.61 4.92 6.71
N VAL A 245 0.47 5.21 6.08
CA VAL A 245 -0.27 6.48 6.25
C VAL A 245 -0.84 6.60 7.66
N GLN A 246 -1.53 5.56 8.16
CA GLN A 246 -2.07 5.55 9.52
C GLN A 246 -0.97 5.74 10.57
N THR A 247 0.16 5.05 10.40
CA THR A 247 1.30 5.20 11.30
C THR A 247 1.87 6.62 11.28
N ARG A 248 1.97 7.25 10.11
CA ARG A 248 2.41 8.66 10.02
C ARG A 248 1.43 9.60 10.72
N GLN A 249 0.13 9.40 10.55
CA GLN A 249 -0.90 10.20 11.24
C GLN A 249 -0.81 10.03 12.75
N ILE A 250 -0.59 8.81 13.24
CA ILE A 250 -0.46 8.51 14.68
C ILE A 250 0.83 9.12 15.27
N VAL A 251 1.93 9.13 14.53
CA VAL A 251 3.22 9.64 15.00
C VAL A 251 3.33 11.17 14.88
N THR A 252 2.63 11.78 13.93
CA THR A 252 2.60 13.24 13.80
C THR A 252 1.85 13.83 15.00
N PRO A 253 2.51 14.61 15.87
CA PRO A 253 1.83 15.20 17.02
C PRO A 253 0.73 16.13 16.51
N THR A 254 -0.52 15.84 16.86
CA THR A 254 -1.63 16.77 16.60
C THR A 254 -1.28 18.07 17.30
N GLN A 255 -1.30 19.18 16.56
CA GLN A 255 -0.80 20.49 17.03
C GLN A 255 -1.48 20.96 18.34
N GLY A 256 -2.65 20.41 18.69
CA GLY A 256 -3.35 20.60 19.97
C GLY A 256 -2.71 19.90 21.18
N ASP A 257 -2.07 18.75 21.02
CA ASP A 257 -1.45 18.00 22.13
C ASP A 257 -0.19 18.69 22.66
N ALA A 258 0.51 19.44 21.80
CA ALA A 258 1.66 20.25 22.18
C ALA A 258 1.27 21.46 23.06
N ALA A 259 0.04 21.96 22.94
CA ALA A 259 -0.49 23.01 23.80
C ALA A 259 -0.91 22.47 25.17
N ALA A 260 -1.53 21.27 25.21
CA ALA A 260 -1.90 20.59 26.44
C ALA A 260 -0.68 20.13 27.26
N ALA A 261 0.34 19.56 26.62
CA ALA A 261 1.57 19.12 27.29
C ALA A 261 2.41 20.28 27.89
N ARG A 262 2.21 21.52 27.44
CA ARG A 262 2.84 22.71 28.05
C ARG A 262 2.13 23.17 29.32
N HIS A 263 0.84 22.88 29.48
CA HIS A 263 0.10 23.24 30.71
C HIS A 263 0.34 22.26 31.87
N ASP A 264 0.75 21.02 31.58
CA ASP A 264 0.94 19.99 32.62
C ASP A 264 2.34 20.03 33.29
N ARG A 265 3.26 20.89 32.85
CA ARG A 265 4.60 21.02 33.44
C ARG A 265 4.70 21.90 34.69
N PHE A 266 3.59 22.51 35.14
CA PHE A 266 3.56 23.37 36.33
C PHE A 266 2.63 22.89 37.46
N GLY A 267 2.00 21.72 37.33
CA GLY A 267 1.20 21.12 38.41
C GLY A 267 2.06 20.27 39.34
N GLY A 268 2.48 20.81 40.48
CA GLY A 268 3.16 20.05 41.53
C GLY A 268 2.30 18.88 42.04
N GLN A 269 2.87 17.67 42.08
CA GLN A 269 2.31 16.52 42.77
C GLN A 269 2.30 16.76 44.30
N PRO A 270 1.17 16.55 45.00
CA PRO A 270 1.19 16.24 46.43
C PRO A 270 1.45 14.74 46.65
N PRO A 271 2.02 14.35 47.81
CA PRO A 271 2.50 12.98 48.04
C PRO A 271 1.35 11.98 48.22
N LEU A 272 1.60 10.77 47.70
CA LEU A 272 0.74 9.59 47.81
C LEU A 272 0.61 9.12 49.26
N GLY A 273 -0.62 9.08 49.77
CA GLY A 273 -1.03 8.30 50.94
C GLY A 273 -1.74 6.99 50.52
N PRO A 274 -1.80 5.95 51.37
CA PRO A 274 -1.97 4.57 50.92
C PRO A 274 -3.41 4.01 51.04
N TYR A 275 -3.71 3.10 50.10
CA TYR A 275 -4.79 2.09 50.01
C TYR A 275 -6.16 2.42 49.36
N PRO A 276 -6.70 1.49 48.51
CA PRO A 276 -8.00 1.56 47.79
C PRO A 276 -9.02 0.50 48.33
N PRO A 277 -10.10 0.10 47.62
CA PRO A 277 -11.10 0.82 46.80
C PRO A 277 -12.57 0.52 47.22
N GLY A 278 -13.55 1.21 46.62
CA GLY A 278 -14.96 0.79 46.62
C GLY A 278 -15.77 1.42 45.47
N PRO A 279 -16.68 0.68 44.81
CA PRO A 279 -17.33 1.11 43.57
C PRO A 279 -18.60 1.91 43.84
N ARG A 280 -18.81 3.03 43.12
CA ARG A 280 -20.10 3.74 43.10
C ARG A 280 -20.76 3.65 41.73
N ARG A 281 -21.92 3.00 41.73
CA ARG A 281 -22.97 3.04 40.70
C ARG A 281 -23.31 4.48 40.35
N ARG A 282 -23.47 4.78 39.05
CA ARG A 282 -24.22 5.96 38.58
C ARG A 282 -25.68 5.56 38.28
N PRO A 283 -26.67 6.38 38.66
CA PRO A 283 -28.06 6.18 38.33
C PRO A 283 -28.41 6.68 36.92
N GLN A 284 -29.41 6.01 36.37
CA GLN A 284 -30.09 6.22 35.10
C GLN A 284 -31.20 7.29 35.28
N PRO A 285 -31.42 8.22 34.33
CA PRO A 285 -32.62 9.04 34.33
C PRO A 285 -33.68 8.48 33.35
N SER A 286 -34.90 8.36 33.88
CA SER A 286 -36.14 8.07 33.15
C SER A 286 -36.70 9.33 32.48
N ALA A 287 -37.49 9.07 31.44
CA ALA A 287 -38.21 10.02 30.61
C ALA A 287 -39.25 10.86 31.37
N GLU A 288 -39.42 12.11 30.94
CA GLU A 288 -40.67 12.86 31.10
C GLU A 288 -41.09 13.51 29.77
N HIS A 289 -42.37 13.29 29.48
CA HIS A 289 -43.17 13.81 28.38
C HIS A 289 -43.47 15.30 28.58
N THR A 290 -43.31 16.13 27.55
CA THR A 290 -44.13 17.34 27.39
C THR A 290 -44.29 17.69 25.91
N THR A 291 -45.52 17.60 25.42
CA THR A 291 -46.00 18.15 24.14
C THR A 291 -46.16 19.67 24.20
N PRO A 292 -46.01 20.36 23.05
CA PRO A 292 -46.86 21.52 22.76
C PRO A 292 -47.54 21.49 21.39
N VAL A 293 -48.66 22.22 21.38
CA VAL A 293 -49.74 22.45 20.39
C VAL A 293 -49.28 23.33 19.19
N PRO A 294 -49.92 23.24 18.00
CA PRO A 294 -49.46 23.91 16.77
C PRO A 294 -50.02 25.34 16.63
N PRO A 295 -49.41 26.19 15.79
CA PRO A 295 -50.06 27.41 15.32
C PRO A 295 -50.61 27.29 13.89
N THR A 296 -51.73 27.97 13.74
CA THR A 296 -52.63 28.07 12.59
C THR A 296 -52.08 29.01 11.51
N LYS A 297 -52.50 28.73 10.26
CA LYS A 297 -52.39 29.54 9.04
C LYS A 297 -52.57 31.06 9.23
N GLU A 298 -51.73 31.83 8.56
CA GLU A 298 -52.13 33.10 7.95
C GLU A 298 -51.48 33.23 6.56
N GLU A 299 -52.34 33.42 5.55
CA GLU A 299 -51.99 33.67 4.16
C GLU A 299 -51.44 35.08 4.01
N THR A 300 -50.34 35.24 3.28
CA THR A 300 -49.99 36.52 2.66
C THR A 300 -49.45 36.25 1.26
N ASN A 301 -50.32 36.49 0.29
CA ASN A 301 -49.99 36.59 -1.13
C ASN A 301 -49.08 37.81 -1.36
N MET A 302 -47.84 37.57 -1.78
CA MET A 302 -47.10 38.49 -2.65
C MET A 302 -46.53 37.70 -3.82
N PRO A 303 -46.54 38.25 -5.05
CA PRO A 303 -46.04 37.58 -6.22
C PRO A 303 -44.51 37.57 -6.14
N LEU A 304 -43.93 36.40 -5.88
CA LEU A 304 -42.52 36.20 -6.22
C LEU A 304 -42.45 36.18 -7.74
N ASP A 305 -41.81 37.22 -8.27
CA ASP A 305 -41.18 37.25 -9.58
C ASP A 305 -40.56 35.88 -9.87
N GLY A 306 -40.78 35.40 -11.10
CA GLY A 306 -40.34 34.09 -11.57
C GLY A 306 -38.85 33.90 -11.32
N SER A 307 -38.53 33.23 -10.22
CA SER A 307 -37.27 32.53 -10.06
C SER A 307 -37.26 31.48 -11.16
N GLU A 308 -36.51 31.75 -12.22
CA GLU A 308 -36.06 30.71 -13.15
C GLU A 308 -35.61 29.53 -12.29
N GLN A 309 -36.38 28.45 -12.31
CA GLN A 309 -35.97 27.19 -11.71
C GLN A 309 -34.61 26.87 -12.33
N PRO A 310 -33.58 26.55 -11.51
CA PRO A 310 -32.30 26.14 -12.06
C PRO A 310 -32.59 25.02 -13.05
N THR A 311 -32.21 25.24 -14.30
CA THR A 311 -32.31 24.28 -15.38
C THR A 311 -31.45 23.10 -14.97
N GLY A 312 -32.08 22.15 -14.27
CA GLY A 312 -31.35 21.09 -13.57
C GLY A 312 -30.43 20.38 -14.56
N GLU A 313 -29.15 20.36 -14.22
CA GLU A 313 -28.16 19.73 -15.07
C GLU A 313 -28.27 18.20 -14.94
N VAL A 314 -27.78 17.46 -15.93
CA VAL A 314 -27.51 16.04 -15.73
C VAL A 314 -26.14 15.94 -15.08
N TYR A 315 -25.93 14.96 -14.20
CA TYR A 315 -24.66 14.78 -13.51
C TYR A 315 -24.00 13.47 -13.94
N LEU A 316 -22.70 13.54 -14.23
CA LEU A 316 -21.89 12.36 -14.46
C LEU A 316 -21.32 11.89 -13.13
N LEU A 317 -21.63 10.65 -12.75
CA LEU A 317 -20.99 9.97 -11.63
C LEU A 317 -19.95 9.00 -12.20
N PHE A 318 -18.67 9.26 -11.97
CA PHE A 318 -17.64 8.28 -12.25
C PHE A 318 -17.01 7.82 -10.95
N ALA A 319 -16.90 6.50 -10.85
CA ALA A 319 -16.26 5.83 -9.75
C ALA A 319 -15.19 4.94 -10.35
N HIS A 320 -13.96 5.14 -9.91
CA HIS A 320 -12.88 4.25 -10.25
C HIS A 320 -12.57 3.35 -9.05
N GLU A 321 -11.92 2.23 -9.31
CA GLU A 321 -11.36 1.44 -8.22
C GLU A 321 -10.41 2.33 -7.42
N ALA A 322 -10.52 2.34 -6.09
CA ALA A 322 -9.84 3.34 -5.28
C ALA A 322 -8.35 3.45 -5.62
N TYR A 323 -7.91 4.64 -6.04
CA TYR A 323 -6.48 4.93 -6.17
C TYR A 323 -5.89 4.76 -4.79
N TYR A 324 -4.80 4.03 -4.78
CA TYR A 324 -4.22 3.59 -3.55
C TYR A 324 -2.76 4.06 -3.44
N PRO A 325 -2.39 4.81 -2.38
CA PRO A 325 -3.24 5.18 -1.23
C PRO A 325 -4.33 6.17 -1.63
N ALA A 326 -5.48 6.11 -0.94
CA ALA A 326 -6.52 7.12 -1.10
C ALA A 326 -5.87 8.49 -0.90
N ALA A 327 -5.94 9.36 -1.90
CA ALA A 327 -5.49 10.73 -1.74
C ALA A 327 -6.19 11.34 -0.51
N ALA A 328 -5.58 12.36 0.11
CA ALA A 328 -6.17 13.05 1.26
C ALA A 328 -7.59 13.59 0.96
N GLN A 329 -7.94 13.69 -0.33
CA GLN A 329 -9.25 13.99 -0.87
C GLN A 329 -9.71 12.77 -1.69
N GLU A 330 -10.89 12.23 -1.38
CA GLU A 330 -11.42 11.04 -2.05
C GLU A 330 -11.92 11.35 -3.47
N ILE A 331 -11.00 11.34 -4.43
CA ILE A 331 -11.29 11.43 -5.88
C ILE A 331 -11.84 10.12 -6.47
N ASN A 332 -11.97 9.06 -5.66
CA ASN A 332 -12.37 7.73 -6.12
C ASN A 332 -13.81 7.64 -6.62
N THR A 333 -14.65 8.53 -6.11
CA THR A 333 -16.05 8.65 -6.51
C THR A 333 -16.35 10.13 -6.61
N SER A 334 -16.39 10.63 -7.84
CA SER A 334 -16.62 12.04 -8.13
C SER A 334 -17.90 12.20 -8.94
N LEU A 335 -18.69 13.17 -8.53
CA LEU A 335 -19.87 13.62 -9.24
C LEU A 335 -19.59 15.01 -9.79
N VAL A 336 -19.77 15.19 -11.10
CA VAL A 336 -19.58 16.46 -11.80
C VAL A 336 -20.82 16.83 -12.60
N ALA A 337 -21.00 18.13 -12.81
CA ALA A 337 -21.92 18.68 -13.80
C ALA A 337 -21.57 18.13 -15.20
N ALA A 338 -22.55 17.62 -15.95
CA ALA A 338 -22.33 17.04 -17.28
C ALA A 338 -21.58 17.99 -18.23
N ALA A 339 -21.89 19.29 -18.16
CA ALA A 339 -21.31 20.31 -19.01
C ALA A 339 -19.79 20.47 -18.80
N SER A 340 -19.22 19.93 -17.72
CA SER A 340 -17.76 19.84 -17.53
C SER A 340 -17.07 19.06 -18.66
N LEU A 341 -17.79 18.15 -19.33
CA LEU A 341 -17.31 17.43 -20.52
C LEU A 341 -17.08 18.34 -21.74
N LEU A 342 -17.66 19.55 -21.73
CA LEU A 342 -17.51 20.55 -22.79
C LEU A 342 -16.35 21.52 -22.50
N HIS A 343 -15.63 21.33 -21.39
CA HIS A 343 -14.51 22.19 -21.04
C HIS A 343 -13.34 22.02 -22.05
N PRO A 344 -12.66 23.10 -22.48
CA PRO A 344 -11.59 23.03 -23.50
C PRO A 344 -10.40 22.13 -23.16
N ARG A 345 -10.18 21.85 -21.87
CA ARG A 345 -9.12 20.93 -21.40
C ARG A 345 -9.55 19.46 -21.39
N VAL A 346 -10.85 19.17 -21.51
CA VAL A 346 -11.31 17.81 -21.84
C VAL A 346 -11.10 17.61 -23.32
N ARG A 347 -10.50 16.47 -23.72
CA ARG A 347 -10.30 16.17 -25.14
C ARG A 347 -11.60 16.23 -25.94
N GLN A 348 -11.51 16.90 -27.08
CA GLN A 348 -12.60 17.04 -28.02
C GLN A 348 -12.22 16.34 -29.33
N PRO A 349 -13.17 15.73 -30.04
CA PRO A 349 -14.63 15.83 -29.88
C PRO A 349 -15.24 14.85 -28.87
N ASP A 350 -14.44 14.03 -28.19
CA ASP A 350 -14.94 12.93 -27.36
C ASP A 350 -15.77 13.43 -26.17
N GLY A 351 -15.31 14.46 -25.46
CA GLY A 351 -16.07 15.09 -24.37
C GLY A 351 -17.47 15.52 -24.80
N ALA A 352 -17.58 16.25 -25.93
CA ALA A 352 -18.86 16.65 -26.50
C ALA A 352 -19.77 15.47 -26.88
N ARG A 353 -19.22 14.40 -27.45
CA ARG A 353 -20.01 13.20 -27.80
C ARG A 353 -20.52 12.47 -26.58
N ILE A 354 -19.73 12.41 -25.51
CA ILE A 354 -20.15 11.83 -24.22
C ILE A 354 -21.21 12.73 -23.56
N TYR A 355 -21.06 14.04 -23.63
CA TYR A 355 -22.07 15.00 -23.16
C TYR A 355 -23.41 14.80 -23.87
N ASP A 356 -23.40 14.71 -25.20
CA ASP A 356 -24.61 14.48 -26.00
C ASP A 356 -25.27 13.14 -25.65
N LEU A 357 -24.48 12.09 -25.43
CA LEU A 357 -24.98 10.78 -25.00
C LEU A 357 -25.61 10.86 -23.61
N LEU A 358 -24.96 11.54 -22.68
CA LEU A 358 -25.37 11.64 -21.30
C LEU A 358 -26.60 12.53 -21.11
N THR A 359 -26.81 13.54 -21.96
CA THR A 359 -27.96 14.46 -21.84
C THR A 359 -29.17 14.03 -22.67
N ARG A 360 -28.99 13.21 -23.72
CA ARG A 360 -30.07 12.80 -24.62
C ARG A 360 -31.11 11.95 -23.89
N GLY A 361 -32.32 12.50 -23.78
CA GLY A 361 -33.47 11.82 -23.19
C GLY A 361 -33.42 11.70 -21.67
N ARG A 362 -32.51 12.41 -21.01
CA ARG A 362 -32.37 12.43 -19.55
C ARG A 362 -33.17 13.55 -18.91
N ARG A 363 -33.49 13.35 -17.63
CA ARG A 363 -34.17 14.36 -16.83
C ARG A 363 -33.17 15.31 -16.19
N PRO A 364 -33.52 16.60 -16.04
CA PRO A 364 -32.82 17.50 -15.14
C PRO A 364 -32.64 16.89 -13.75
N GLY A 365 -31.43 16.98 -13.18
CA GLY A 365 -31.09 16.40 -11.88
C GLY A 365 -30.72 14.92 -11.90
N GLU A 366 -30.74 14.26 -13.07
CA GLU A 366 -30.44 12.83 -13.15
C GLU A 366 -28.95 12.57 -12.94
N ILE A 367 -28.63 11.68 -12.00
CA ILE A 367 -27.27 11.20 -11.76
C ILE A 367 -27.05 9.95 -12.60
N VAL A 368 -26.11 10.03 -13.54
CA VAL A 368 -25.79 8.95 -14.47
C VAL A 368 -24.42 8.38 -14.14
N PRO A 369 -24.34 7.16 -13.57
CA PRO A 369 -23.08 6.46 -13.40
C PRO A 369 -22.43 6.14 -14.75
N LEU A 370 -21.11 6.28 -14.87
CA LEU A 370 -20.37 5.88 -16.06
C LEU A 370 -20.62 4.41 -16.42
N ALA A 371 -20.78 3.54 -15.42
CA ALA A 371 -21.15 2.15 -15.64
C ALA A 371 -22.56 1.96 -16.24
N THR A 372 -23.49 2.90 -15.99
CA THR A 372 -24.79 2.93 -16.69
C THR A 372 -24.59 3.28 -18.16
N LEU A 373 -23.78 4.29 -18.48
CA LEU A 373 -23.47 4.63 -19.88
C LEU A 373 -22.78 3.48 -20.61
N THR A 374 -21.79 2.85 -19.97
CA THR A 374 -21.13 1.66 -20.51
C THR A 374 -22.13 0.55 -20.79
N HIS A 375 -23.09 0.31 -19.89
CA HIS A 375 -24.12 -0.68 -20.11
C HIS A 375 -25.02 -0.37 -21.31
N GLU A 376 -25.44 0.89 -21.46
CA GLU A 376 -26.27 1.36 -22.58
C GLU A 376 -25.55 1.29 -23.93
N LEU A 377 -24.23 1.37 -23.91
CA LEU A 377 -23.34 1.17 -25.05
C LEU A 377 -23.00 -0.32 -25.27
N ASP A 378 -24.00 -1.19 -25.10
CA ASP A 378 -23.89 -2.65 -25.27
C ASP A 378 -22.75 -3.26 -24.42
N GLY A 379 -22.74 -2.88 -23.14
CA GLY A 379 -21.69 -3.33 -22.21
C GLY A 379 -20.30 -2.74 -22.50
N GLY A 380 -20.22 -1.67 -23.29
CA GLY A 380 -19.00 -0.93 -23.60
C GLY A 380 -18.40 -1.23 -24.96
N THR A 381 -18.96 -2.17 -25.72
CA THR A 381 -18.47 -2.52 -27.07
C THR A 381 -18.57 -1.34 -28.04
N ARG A 382 -19.49 -0.40 -27.80
CA ARG A 382 -19.74 0.78 -28.64
C ARG A 382 -19.00 2.03 -28.20
N TRP A 383 -18.17 1.99 -27.15
CA TRP A 383 -17.34 3.12 -26.75
C TRP A 383 -16.48 3.69 -27.89
N PRO A 384 -15.84 2.88 -28.76
CA PRO A 384 -15.06 3.39 -29.89
C PRO A 384 -15.86 4.23 -30.90
N GLU A 385 -17.20 4.09 -30.95
CA GLU A 385 -18.07 4.91 -31.80
C GLU A 385 -18.33 6.29 -31.18
N VAL A 386 -18.21 6.41 -29.85
CA VAL A 386 -18.45 7.63 -29.08
C VAL A 386 -17.14 8.38 -28.87
N GLY A 387 -16.12 7.75 -28.30
CA GLY A 387 -14.84 8.38 -27.99
C GLY A 387 -14.03 7.61 -26.94
N ASP A 388 -12.84 8.12 -26.62
CA ASP A 388 -11.97 7.56 -25.60
C ASP A 388 -12.42 8.01 -24.19
N TRP A 389 -13.37 7.27 -23.62
CA TRP A 389 -13.95 7.58 -22.30
C TRP A 389 -12.93 7.51 -21.16
N GLU A 390 -11.94 6.62 -21.24
CA GLU A 390 -10.92 6.47 -20.21
C GLU A 390 -10.13 7.76 -20.09
N ALA A 391 -9.73 8.28 -21.24
CA ALA A 391 -8.86 9.42 -21.29
C ALA A 391 -9.64 10.75 -21.15
N VAL A 392 -10.94 10.78 -21.48
CA VAL A 392 -11.85 11.86 -21.02
C VAL A 392 -11.99 11.87 -19.50
N THR A 393 -12.08 10.70 -18.86
CA THR A 393 -12.16 10.61 -17.38
C THR A 393 -10.86 11.09 -16.73
N GLU A 394 -9.71 10.80 -17.34
CA GLU A 394 -8.42 11.35 -16.91
C GLU A 394 -8.38 12.88 -17.01
N ASP A 395 -8.83 13.45 -18.13
CA ASP A 395 -8.89 14.91 -18.31
C ASP A 395 -9.83 15.58 -17.28
N LEU A 396 -10.99 14.96 -16.97
CA LEU A 396 -11.91 15.43 -15.93
C LEU A 396 -11.27 15.37 -14.54
N LEU A 397 -10.56 14.29 -14.20
CA LEU A 397 -9.84 14.19 -12.93
C LEU A 397 -8.80 15.29 -12.78
N GLN A 398 -8.09 15.63 -13.86
CA GLN A 398 -7.13 16.74 -13.85
C GLN A 398 -7.82 18.09 -13.65
N LEU A 399 -8.99 18.32 -14.26
CA LEU A 399 -9.77 19.54 -14.04
C LEU A 399 -10.19 19.73 -12.59
N ILE A 400 -10.68 18.66 -11.97
CA ILE A 400 -11.06 18.66 -10.56
C ILE A 400 -9.85 18.98 -9.67
N GLN A 401 -8.69 18.37 -9.96
CA GLN A 401 -7.47 18.60 -9.18
C GLN A 401 -6.95 20.03 -9.31
N ASP A 402 -7.13 20.64 -10.48
CA ASP A 402 -6.71 22.02 -10.73
C ASP A 402 -7.72 23.06 -10.24
N GLY A 403 -8.91 22.63 -9.81
CA GLY A 403 -9.99 23.53 -9.36
C GLY A 403 -10.65 24.29 -10.51
N GLU A 404 -10.60 23.74 -11.73
CA GLU A 404 -11.16 24.34 -12.95
C GLU A 404 -12.60 23.88 -13.22
N CYS A 405 -13.16 23.04 -12.34
CA CYS A 405 -14.59 22.77 -12.22
C CYS A 405 -14.92 22.29 -10.80
N ASP A 406 -16.18 22.38 -10.40
CA ASP A 406 -16.67 21.81 -9.15
C ASP A 406 -16.91 20.31 -9.27
N ALA A 407 -16.59 19.58 -8.22
CA ALA A 407 -16.92 18.17 -8.08
C ALA A 407 -17.28 17.82 -6.65
N LEU A 408 -18.30 16.97 -6.49
CA LEU A 408 -18.65 16.39 -5.20
C LEU A 408 -17.92 15.06 -5.01
N SER A 409 -17.04 15.01 -4.01
CA SER A 409 -16.38 13.77 -3.56
C SER A 409 -17.27 13.04 -2.56
N LEU A 410 -17.76 11.85 -2.91
CA LEU A 410 -18.91 11.22 -2.22
C LEU A 410 -18.55 10.32 -1.02
N GLY A 411 -17.29 9.94 -0.83
CA GLY A 411 -16.93 9.17 0.35
C GLY A 411 -17.51 7.74 0.39
N LEU A 412 -17.84 7.14 -0.76
CA LEU A 412 -18.72 5.97 -0.78
C LEU A 412 -18.07 4.74 -0.13
N PRO A 413 -18.80 4.01 0.75
CA PRO A 413 -18.35 2.71 1.25
C PRO A 413 -18.06 1.73 0.10
N ASP A 414 -17.14 0.79 0.32
CA ASP A 414 -16.64 -0.13 -0.73
C ASP A 414 -17.77 -0.85 -1.51
N ILE A 415 -18.82 -1.28 -0.82
CA ILE A 415 -19.98 -1.96 -1.43
C ILE A 415 -20.80 -0.98 -2.28
N ALA A 416 -21.03 0.23 -1.79
CA ALA A 416 -21.76 1.27 -2.52
C ALA A 416 -21.00 1.70 -3.77
N ARG A 417 -19.67 1.88 -3.66
CA ARG A 417 -18.79 2.17 -4.79
C ARG A 417 -18.82 1.03 -5.82
N ALA A 418 -18.69 -0.22 -5.37
CA ALA A 418 -18.79 -1.37 -6.26
C ALA A 418 -20.13 -1.37 -7.03
N LEU A 419 -21.26 -1.15 -6.34
CA LEU A 419 -22.58 -1.12 -6.98
C LEU A 419 -22.71 -0.05 -8.08
N VAL A 420 -22.07 1.11 -7.93
CA VAL A 420 -22.09 2.16 -8.97
C VAL A 420 -21.06 1.94 -10.09
N CYS A 421 -20.00 1.16 -9.84
CA CYS A 421 -19.01 0.74 -10.85
C CYS A 421 -19.51 -0.38 -11.78
N PHE A 422 -20.56 -1.11 -11.42
CA PHE A 422 -21.15 -2.15 -12.27
C PHE A 422 -22.45 -1.69 -12.94
N GLY A 423 -22.84 -2.42 -13.99
CA GLY A 423 -24.05 -2.14 -14.76
C GLY A 423 -25.31 -2.14 -13.88
N PRO A 424 -26.40 -1.46 -14.32
CA PRO A 424 -27.62 -1.27 -13.54
C PRO A 424 -28.33 -2.56 -13.13
N HIS A 425 -28.02 -3.68 -13.79
CA HIS A 425 -28.60 -5.00 -13.55
C HIS A 425 -27.61 -6.00 -12.93
N SER A 426 -26.40 -5.57 -12.61
CA SER A 426 -25.36 -6.43 -12.06
C SER A 426 -25.56 -6.73 -10.57
N GLU A 427 -25.01 -7.86 -10.13
CA GLU A 427 -25.00 -8.29 -8.73
C GLU A 427 -23.55 -8.25 -8.22
N VAL A 428 -23.33 -7.62 -7.06
CA VAL A 428 -22.05 -7.59 -6.34
C VAL A 428 -22.10 -8.62 -5.21
N ARG A 429 -21.15 -9.54 -5.18
CA ARG A 429 -21.04 -10.57 -4.13
C ARG A 429 -19.87 -10.27 -3.22
N VAL A 430 -20.15 -10.12 -1.93
CA VAL A 430 -19.14 -9.87 -0.89
C VAL A 430 -19.02 -11.13 -0.04
N TYR A 431 -17.78 -11.59 0.17
CA TYR A 431 -17.52 -12.68 1.10
C TYR A 431 -17.37 -12.13 2.51
N ASP A 432 -18.22 -12.57 3.43
CA ASP A 432 -18.10 -12.29 4.86
C ASP A 432 -17.29 -13.43 5.52
N PRO A 433 -16.01 -13.19 5.89
CA PRO A 433 -15.18 -14.22 6.50
C PRO A 433 -15.64 -14.58 7.92
N ALA A 434 -16.35 -13.69 8.62
CA ALA A 434 -16.83 -13.97 9.98
C ALA A 434 -18.03 -14.93 9.95
N ALA A 435 -18.91 -14.78 8.96
CA ALA A 435 -20.06 -15.66 8.77
C ALA A 435 -19.80 -16.83 7.80
N GLY A 436 -18.65 -16.86 7.12
CA GLY A 436 -18.27 -17.88 6.15
C GLY A 436 -19.21 -17.96 4.94
N ARG A 437 -19.88 -16.86 4.57
CA ARG A 437 -20.92 -16.84 3.53
C ARG A 437 -20.76 -15.66 2.58
N HIS A 438 -21.27 -15.81 1.36
CA HIS A 438 -21.39 -14.69 0.43
C HIS A 438 -22.71 -13.96 0.65
N GLN A 439 -22.65 -12.63 0.65
CA GLN A 439 -23.82 -11.75 0.58
C GLN A 439 -23.88 -11.09 -0.79
N ALA A 440 -25.05 -11.15 -1.42
CA ALA A 440 -25.32 -10.55 -2.72
C ALA A 440 -26.01 -9.19 -2.53
N TYR A 441 -25.58 -8.20 -3.32
CA TYR A 441 -26.17 -6.87 -3.42
C TYR A 441 -26.51 -6.63 -4.88
N GLY A 442 -27.76 -6.25 -5.17
CA GLY A 442 -28.26 -6.17 -6.53
C GLY A 442 -28.75 -4.77 -6.92
N PRO A 443 -29.59 -4.71 -7.97
CA PRO A 443 -30.12 -3.44 -8.49
C PRO A 443 -30.89 -2.61 -7.45
N ALA A 444 -31.58 -3.25 -6.51
CA ALA A 444 -32.32 -2.55 -5.46
C ALA A 444 -31.39 -1.80 -4.51
N GLU A 445 -30.27 -2.40 -4.13
CA GLU A 445 -29.23 -1.77 -3.31
C GLU A 445 -28.54 -0.64 -4.07
N ARG A 446 -28.26 -0.84 -5.35
CA ARG A 446 -27.72 0.21 -6.22
C ARG A 446 -28.62 1.44 -6.29
N ILE A 447 -29.94 1.25 -6.43
CA ILE A 447 -30.91 2.36 -6.44
C ILE A 447 -30.87 3.13 -5.11
N LYS A 448 -30.78 2.43 -3.97
CA LYS A 448 -30.65 3.10 -2.66
C LYS A 448 -29.40 3.98 -2.58
N VAL A 449 -28.27 3.49 -3.10
CA VAL A 449 -27.03 4.27 -3.18
C VAL A 449 -27.22 5.52 -4.03
N LEU A 450 -27.85 5.42 -5.21
CA LEU A 450 -28.09 6.59 -6.07
C LEU A 450 -29.06 7.60 -5.45
N VAL A 451 -30.07 7.14 -4.70
CA VAL A 451 -30.95 8.03 -3.94
C VAL A 451 -30.18 8.78 -2.85
N GLU A 452 -29.27 8.10 -2.15
CA GLU A 452 -28.41 8.73 -1.14
C GLU A 452 -27.48 9.77 -1.76
N VAL A 453 -26.84 9.45 -2.90
CA VAL A 453 -26.02 10.40 -3.67
C VAL A 453 -26.85 11.60 -4.12
N GLY A 454 -28.09 11.39 -4.57
CA GLY A 454 -29.02 12.47 -4.90
C GLY A 454 -29.33 13.38 -3.72
N GLY A 455 -29.46 12.83 -2.51
CA GLY A 455 -29.59 13.61 -1.28
C GLY A 455 -28.35 14.46 -0.97
N GLN A 456 -27.15 13.91 -1.17
CA GLN A 456 -25.89 14.64 -0.99
C GLN A 456 -25.74 15.78 -2.01
N LEU A 457 -26.08 15.52 -3.27
CA LEU A 457 -26.09 16.53 -4.33
C LEU A 457 -27.08 17.67 -3.99
N ALA A 458 -28.32 17.33 -3.62
CA ALA A 458 -29.32 18.34 -3.27
C ALA A 458 -28.88 19.21 -2.08
N TRP A 459 -28.17 18.63 -1.11
CA TRP A 459 -27.60 19.37 0.01
C TRP A 459 -26.44 20.29 -0.42
N ALA A 460 -25.57 19.82 -1.31
CA ALA A 460 -24.48 20.63 -1.87
C ALA A 460 -25.02 21.80 -2.71
N GLU A 461 -26.07 21.58 -3.50
CA GLU A 461 -26.67 22.59 -4.36
C GLU A 461 -27.63 23.54 -3.68
N ALA A 462 -27.99 23.29 -2.41
CA ALA A 462 -28.82 24.20 -1.62
C ALA A 462 -28.21 25.62 -1.47
N GLY A 463 -26.92 25.80 -1.82
CA GLY A 463 -26.23 27.09 -1.89
C GLY A 463 -25.95 27.60 -3.30
N CYS A 464 -25.41 26.76 -4.20
CA CYS A 464 -25.08 27.05 -5.60
C CYS A 464 -25.01 25.73 -6.37
N ALA A 465 -25.45 25.71 -7.64
CA ALA A 465 -25.26 24.55 -8.51
C ALA A 465 -23.76 24.26 -8.73
N LEU A 466 -23.40 23.00 -8.98
CA LEU A 466 -22.02 22.63 -9.27
C LEU A 466 -21.54 23.37 -10.53
N TRP A 467 -20.49 24.19 -10.39
CA TRP A 467 -19.93 24.95 -11.50
C TRP A 467 -19.17 24.04 -12.48
N PRO A 468 -19.54 23.99 -13.77
CA PRO A 468 -18.92 23.09 -14.75
C PRO A 468 -17.55 23.56 -15.29
N GLY A 469 -17.06 24.72 -14.86
CA GLY A 469 -15.87 25.38 -15.43
C GLY A 469 -16.20 26.50 -16.42
N ASP A 470 -15.17 27.22 -16.84
CA ASP A 470 -15.29 28.36 -17.77
C ASP A 470 -15.03 27.98 -19.22
N GLY A 471 -15.48 28.83 -20.15
CA GLY A 471 -15.14 28.71 -21.58
C GLY A 471 -15.68 27.45 -22.26
N LEU A 472 -16.78 26.89 -21.73
CA LEU A 472 -17.40 25.68 -22.26
C LEU A 472 -17.73 25.82 -23.74
N LEU A 473 -17.46 24.76 -24.51
CA LEU A 473 -17.86 24.70 -25.90
C LEU A 473 -19.38 24.71 -26.00
N VAL A 474 -19.90 25.41 -27.02
CA VAL A 474 -21.34 25.41 -27.29
C VAL A 474 -21.74 24.00 -27.72
N PRO A 475 -22.72 23.36 -27.05
CA PRO A 475 -23.21 22.06 -27.45
C PRO A 475 -23.64 22.08 -28.92
N ALA A 476 -23.33 21.02 -29.66
CA ALA A 476 -23.88 20.87 -31.00
C ALA A 476 -25.40 20.77 -30.87
N ASN A 477 -26.09 21.83 -31.30
CA ASN A 477 -27.52 22.02 -31.09
C ASN A 477 -28.34 20.74 -31.37
N PRO A 478 -29.07 20.15 -30.39
CA PRO A 478 -29.88 18.96 -30.63
C PRO A 478 -31.12 19.21 -31.51
N GLY A 479 -31.36 20.46 -31.94
CA GLY A 479 -32.56 20.89 -32.69
C GLY A 479 -32.37 21.23 -34.17
N GLY A 480 -31.25 20.83 -34.79
CA GLY A 480 -30.83 21.30 -36.12
C GLY A 480 -30.96 20.30 -37.27
N ALA A 481 -31.92 19.37 -37.27
CA ALA A 481 -32.27 18.60 -38.46
C ALA A 481 -33.79 18.51 -38.56
N LYS A 482 -34.35 19.29 -39.49
CA LYS A 482 -35.71 19.13 -40.00
C LYS A 482 -35.70 18.15 -41.17
#